data_AF-A0A2N5UQG2-F1
#
_entry.id   AF-A0A2N5UQG2-F1
#
_cell.length_a   1.000
_cell.length_b   1.000
_cell.length_c   1.000
_cell.angle_alpha   90.00
_cell.angle_beta   90.00
_cell.angle_gamma   90.00
#
_symmetry.space_group_name_H-M   'P 1'
#
loop_
_entity.id
_entity.type
_entity.pdbx_description
1 polymer ?
#
loop_
_entity_poly.entity_id
_entity_poly.type
_entity_poly.pdbx_seq_one_letter_code
_entity_poly.pdbx_strand_id
1 'polypeptide(L)'
;MVRPDLNPISSNQSATVQINPQKFSVKPGSSQVVKVSFLSPNKLEPHCLAVYSGFIVMTANAECESHNLPYYGILGLLKGQV
;
A
#
# COMPACT_ATOMS: atom_id res chain seq x y z
N MET A 1 27.65 9.39 -16.78
CA MET A 1 26.36 8.67 -16.73
C MET A 1 25.51 9.37 -15.68
N VAL A 2 24.44 10.05 -16.08
CA VAL A 2 23.58 10.81 -15.15
C VAL A 2 22.64 9.79 -14.49
N ARG A 3 22.55 9.83 -13.15
CA ARG A 3 21.55 9.05 -12.39
C ARG A 3 20.14 9.50 -12.83
N PRO A 4 19.33 8.64 -13.49
CA PRO A 4 17.99 9.00 -13.95
C PRO A 4 17.03 9.33 -12.79
N ASP A 5 17.42 8.93 -11.58
CA ASP A 5 16.68 8.92 -10.32
C ASP A 5 16.69 10.26 -9.55
N LEU A 6 17.20 11.36 -10.13
CA LEU A 6 17.27 12.64 -9.41
C LEU A 6 15.88 13.20 -9.06
N ASN A 7 14.85 12.86 -9.84
CA ASN A 7 13.47 13.24 -9.56
C ASN A 7 12.52 12.08 -9.89
N PRO A 8 11.73 11.59 -8.91
CA PRO A 8 10.72 10.58 -9.19
C PRO A 8 9.68 11.14 -10.17
N ILE A 9 9.36 10.35 -11.20
CA ILE A 9 8.27 10.68 -12.13
C ILE A 9 6.96 10.26 -11.47
N SER A 10 6.05 11.20 -11.25
CA SER A 10 4.73 10.89 -10.73
C SER A 10 3.86 10.21 -11.78
N SER A 11 3.10 9.21 -11.36
CA SER A 11 2.07 8.56 -12.16
C SER A 11 0.71 8.78 -11.51
N ASN A 12 -0.33 8.94 -12.32
CA ASN A 12 -1.73 8.99 -11.85
C ASN A 12 -2.31 7.58 -11.65
N GLN A 13 -1.49 6.54 -11.72
CA GLN A 13 -1.91 5.15 -11.53
C GLN A 13 -1.76 4.76 -10.05
N SER A 14 -2.84 4.21 -9.49
CA SER A 14 -2.89 3.78 -8.09
C SER A 14 -2.97 2.27 -7.98
N ALA A 15 -2.42 1.72 -6.89
CA ALA A 15 -2.59 0.31 -6.58
C ALA A 15 -4.06 0.06 -6.22
N THR A 16 -4.58 -1.10 -6.61
CA THR A 16 -5.92 -1.53 -6.19
C THR A 16 -5.78 -2.30 -4.89
N VAL A 17 -6.65 -2.01 -3.92
CA VAL A 17 -6.65 -2.69 -2.62
C VAL A 17 -7.95 -3.45 -2.43
N GLN A 18 -7.85 -4.68 -1.95
CA GLN A 18 -8.98 -5.51 -1.55
C GLN A 18 -8.83 -5.85 -0.07
N ILE A 19 -9.81 -5.48 0.74
CA ILE A 19 -9.79 -5.63 2.21
C ILE A 19 -10.90 -6.59 2.61
N ASN A 20 -10.58 -7.64 3.34
CA ASN A 20 -11.55 -8.61 3.86
C ASN A 20 -11.21 -9.06 5.30
N PRO A 21 -12.11 -8.86 6.28
CA PRO A 21 -13.40 -8.19 6.17
C PRO A 21 -13.26 -6.65 6.14
N GLN A 22 -14.19 -5.96 5.48
CA GLN A 22 -14.22 -4.48 5.47
C GLN A 22 -14.74 -3.88 6.78
N LYS A 23 -15.50 -4.66 7.55
CA LYS A 23 -16.03 -4.29 8.86
C LYS A 23 -15.90 -5.49 9.78
N PHE A 24 -15.53 -5.25 11.03
CA PHE A 24 -15.34 -6.30 12.02
C PHE A 24 -15.63 -5.76 13.42
N SER A 25 -15.74 -6.67 14.39
CA SER A 25 -15.85 -6.34 15.80
C SER A 25 -14.78 -7.10 16.57
N VAL A 26 -14.06 -6.41 17.45
CA VAL A 26 -13.03 -7.01 18.31
C VAL A 26 -13.54 -6.98 19.73
N LYS A 27 -13.56 -8.15 20.39
CA LYS A 27 -13.92 -8.24 21.81
C LYS A 27 -12.73 -7.79 22.68
N PRO A 28 -12.97 -7.28 23.90
CA PRO A 28 -11.89 -6.97 24.83
C PRO A 28 -10.94 -8.17 25.02
N GLY A 29 -9.63 -7.92 24.93
CA GLY A 29 -8.59 -8.95 25.06
C GLY A 29 -8.45 -9.90 23.86
N SER A 30 -9.20 -9.70 22.77
CA SER A 30 -9.13 -10.53 21.57
C SER A 30 -8.40 -9.83 20.41
N SER A 31 -8.13 -10.58 19.35
CA SER A 31 -7.56 -10.05 18.11
C SER A 31 -8.32 -10.57 16.90
N GLN A 32 -8.43 -9.72 15.88
CA GLN A 32 -9.05 -10.05 14.60
C GLN A 32 -8.03 -9.85 13.48
N VAL A 33 -7.88 -10.86 12.63
CA VAL A 33 -7.03 -10.75 11.43
C VAL A 33 -7.86 -10.17 10.29
N VAL A 34 -7.37 -9.09 9.68
CA VAL A 34 -7.91 -8.49 8.46
C VAL A 34 -6.91 -8.74 7.33
N LYS A 35 -7.36 -9.37 6.25
CA LYS A 35 -6.53 -9.63 5.08
C LYS A 35 -6.64 -8.49 4.10
N VAL A 36 -5.50 -7.94 3.70
CA VAL A 36 -5.39 -6.88 2.70
C VAL A 36 -4.58 -7.40 1.52
N SER A 37 -5.17 -7.38 0.33
CA SER A 37 -4.51 -7.76 -0.91
C SER A 37 -4.28 -6.52 -1.76
N PHE A 38 -3.03 -6.28 -2.14
CA PHE A 38 -2.65 -5.19 -3.04
C PHE A 38 -2.39 -5.74 -4.43
N LEU A 39 -3.01 -5.12 -5.43
CA LEU A 39 -2.73 -5.36 -6.83
C LEU A 39 -1.98 -4.14 -7.36
N SER A 40 -0.81 -4.37 -7.95
CA SER A 40 0.02 -3.31 -8.50
C SER A 40 -0.72 -2.57 -9.62
N PRO A 41 -0.47 -1.27 -9.82
CA PRO A 41 -1.01 -0.55 -10.97
C PRO A 41 -0.56 -1.17 -12.29
N ASN A 42 -1.45 -1.20 -13.28
CA ASN A 42 -1.13 -1.72 -14.61
C ASN A 42 -0.23 -0.75 -15.38
N LYS A 43 0.66 -1.28 -16.25
CA LYS A 43 1.53 -0.51 -17.16
C LYS A 43 2.64 0.31 -16.47
N LEU A 44 3.15 -0.16 -15.33
CA LEU A 44 4.36 0.37 -14.73
C LEU A 44 5.59 -0.37 -15.31
N GLU A 45 6.62 0.38 -15.70
CA GLU A 45 7.89 -0.17 -16.20
C GLU A 45 8.67 -0.88 -15.07
N PRO A 46 8.86 -2.21 -15.11
CA PRO A 46 9.46 -2.96 -14.00
C PRO A 46 10.92 -2.58 -13.70
N HIS A 47 11.63 -2.02 -14.69
CA HIS A 47 13.01 -1.55 -14.55
C HIS A 47 13.13 -0.26 -13.74
N CYS A 48 12.03 0.47 -13.55
CA CYS A 48 12.01 1.76 -12.87
C CYS A 48 11.77 1.66 -11.36
N LEU A 49 11.65 0.44 -10.80
CA LEU A 49 11.31 0.20 -9.39
C LEU A 49 10.16 1.08 -8.90
N ALA A 50 9.03 1.05 -9.61
CA ALA A 50 7.92 1.93 -9.30
C ALA A 50 7.43 1.71 -7.86
N VAL A 51 7.35 2.81 -7.11
CA VAL A 51 6.88 2.82 -5.74
C VAL A 51 5.39 3.15 -5.71
N TYR A 52 4.62 2.41 -4.93
CA TYR A 52 3.25 2.78 -4.58
C TYR A 52 3.07 2.73 -3.06
N SER A 53 2.45 3.75 -2.51
CA SER A 53 2.27 3.91 -1.07
C SER A 53 0.93 4.59 -0.76
N GLY A 54 0.46 4.42 0.47
CA GLY A 54 -0.74 5.09 0.94
C GLY A 54 -1.06 4.73 2.39
N PHE A 55 -2.32 4.91 2.77
CA PHE A 55 -2.81 4.59 4.11
C PHE A 55 -4.07 3.74 4.03
N ILE A 56 -4.18 2.77 4.92
CA ILE A 56 -5.45 2.11 5.24
C ILE A 56 -6.02 2.83 6.46
N VAL A 57 -7.18 3.45 6.28
CA VAL A 57 -7.88 4.17 7.35
C VAL A 57 -8.94 3.24 7.94
N MET A 58 -8.89 3.04 9.25
CA MET A 58 -9.86 2.28 10.01
C MET A 58 -10.56 3.24 10.97
N THR A 59 -11.88 3.32 10.86
CA THR A 59 -12.71 4.14 11.74
C THR A 59 -13.64 3.26 12.56
N ALA A 60 -13.80 3.59 13.83
CA ALA A 60 -14.77 2.94 14.69
C ALA A 60 -16.01 3.84 14.89
N ASN A 61 -17.11 3.23 15.35
CA ASN A 61 -18.31 3.94 15.79
C ASN A 61 -18.12 4.48 17.22
N ALA A 62 -16.97 5.11 17.49
CA ALA A 62 -16.63 5.76 18.73
C ALA A 62 -16.01 7.12 18.40
N GLU A 63 -16.30 8.14 19.21
CA GLU A 63 -15.72 9.46 19.00
C GLU A 63 -14.19 9.39 19.09
N CYS A 64 -13.52 10.03 18.13
CA CYS A 64 -12.06 10.17 18.06
C CYS A 64 -11.24 8.88 17.85
N GLU A 65 -11.87 7.73 17.54
CA GLU A 65 -11.16 6.49 17.25
C GLU A 65 -10.95 6.28 15.74
N SER A 66 -9.81 6.75 15.25
CA SER A 66 -9.34 6.54 13.88
C SER A 66 -7.90 6.05 13.88
N HIS A 67 -7.64 4.97 13.15
CA HIS A 67 -6.32 4.37 13.02
C HIS A 67 -5.89 4.41 11.56
N ASN A 68 -4.67 4.90 11.32
CA ASN A 68 -4.07 4.95 10.00
C ASN A 68 -2.90 3.97 9.95
N LEU A 69 -2.98 2.98 9.05
CA LEU A 69 -1.89 2.06 8.77
C LEU A 69 -1.20 2.46 7.47
N PRO A 70 0.01 3.07 7.51
CA PRO A 70 0.76 3.35 6.30
C PRO A 70 1.21 2.05 5.63
N TYR A 71 1.20 2.05 4.30
CA TYR A 71 1.76 0.97 3.50
C TYR A 71 2.66 1.53 2.39
N TYR A 72 3.64 0.72 2.01
CA TYR A 72 4.59 1.01 0.94
C TYR A 72 4.93 -0.30 0.22
N GLY A 73 4.86 -0.29 -1.10
CA GLY A 73 5.21 -1.41 -1.97
C GLY A 73 6.10 -0.94 -3.11
N ILE A 74 6.98 -1.85 -3.55
CA ILE A 74 7.84 -1.66 -4.71
C ILE A 74 7.42 -2.66 -5.76
N LEU A 75 7.15 -2.19 -6.97
CA LEU A 75 7.02 -3.03 -8.14
C LEU A 75 8.38 -3.08 -8.86
N GLY A 76 9.04 -4.22 -8.78
CA GLY A 76 10.30 -4.43 -9.48
C GLY A 76 11.01 -5.70 -9.05
N LEU A 77 12.06 -6.06 -9.80
CA LEU A 77 12.95 -7.16 -9.45
C LEU A 77 14.18 -6.56 -8.74
N LEU A 78 14.24 -6.73 -7.42
CA LEU A 78 15.45 -6.37 -6.66
C LEU A 78 16.66 -7.22 -7.08
N LYS A 79 16.40 -8.46 -7.53
CA LYS A 79 17.42 -9.37 -8.03
C LYS A 79 17.73 -9.03 -9.49
N GLY A 80 18.84 -8.33 -9.72
CA GLY A 80 19.28 -7.91 -11.05
C GLY A 80 19.52 -6.40 -11.20
N GLN A 81 19.42 -5.63 -10.12
CA GLN A 81 19.96 -4.27 -10.11
C GLN A 81 21.49 -4.33 -10.16
N VAL A 82 22.07 -3.76 -11.22
CA VAL A 82 23.52 -3.65 -11.46
C VAL A 82 23.96 -2.23 -11.16
#